data_AF-A0A6L5FXS2-F1
#
_entry.id   AF-A0A6L5FXS2-F1
#
_cell.length_a   1.000
_cell.length_b   1.000
_cell.length_c   1.000
_cell.angle_alpha   90.00
_cell.angle_beta   90.00
_cell.angle_gamma   90.00
#
_symmetry.space_group_name_H-M   'P 1'
#
loop_
_entity.id
_entity.type
_entity.pdbx_description
1 polymer ?
#
loop_
_entity_poly.entity_id
_entity_poly.type
_entity_poly.pdbx_seq_one_letter_code
_entity_poly.pdbx_strand_id
1 'polypeptide(L)'
;MARPDVVRTFHAAIVALGLALCLALAIREGLDVRGAVTLVFIVTFGVLAFGVIRKSATGRVQPARCPACSGLNSPNAPYCKHCGAHFEG
;
A
#
# COMPACT_ATOMS: atom_id res chain seq x y z
N MET A 1 3.54 -11.11 -14.26
CA MET A 1 3.23 -9.67 -14.09
C MET A 1 1.73 -9.51 -13.89
N ALA A 2 1.25 -9.26 -12.66
CA ALA A 2 -0.18 -9.08 -12.40
C ALA A 2 -0.61 -7.67 -12.86
N ARG A 3 -1.66 -7.59 -13.71
CA ARG A 3 -2.21 -6.31 -14.19
C ARG A 3 -2.67 -5.44 -13.02
N PRO A 4 -2.36 -4.14 -12.99
CA PRO A 4 -2.71 -3.24 -11.89
C PRO A 4 -4.22 -3.16 -11.65
N ASP A 5 -5.03 -3.43 -12.68
CA ASP A 5 -6.50 -3.45 -12.59
C ASP A 5 -7.00 -4.60 -11.73
N VAL A 6 -6.43 -5.80 -11.92
CA VAL A 6 -6.77 -6.99 -11.11
C VAL A 6 -6.50 -6.74 -9.64
N VAL A 7 -5.39 -6.08 -9.32
CA VAL A 7 -5.04 -5.73 -7.94
C VAL A 7 -6.06 -4.75 -7.36
N ARG A 8 -6.46 -3.70 -8.09
CA ARG A 8 -7.50 -2.76 -7.65
C ARG A 8 -8.84 -3.45 -7.41
N THR A 9 -9.27 -4.33 -8.30
CA THR A 9 -10.54 -5.06 -8.16
C THR A 9 -10.54 -5.99 -6.96
N PHE A 10 -9.42 -6.69 -6.69
CA PHE A 10 -9.29 -7.52 -5.49
C PHE A 10 -9.27 -6.72 -4.19
N HIS A 11 -8.66 -5.52 -4.17
CA HIS A 11 -8.71 -4.65 -2.98
C HIS A 11 -10.12 -4.13 -2.73
N ALA A 12 -10.81 -3.69 -3.78
CA ALA A 12 -12.20 -3.27 -3.68
C ALA A 12 -13.10 -4.42 -3.18
N ALA A 13 -12.88 -5.64 -3.65
CA ALA A 13 -13.61 -6.82 -3.20
C ALA A 13 -13.37 -7.13 -1.72
N ILE A 14 -12.12 -7.10 -1.23
CA ILE A 14 -11.80 -7.35 0.18
C ILE A 14 -12.40 -6.27 1.10
N VAL A 15 -12.33 -5.00 0.69
CA VAL A 15 -12.95 -3.89 1.44
C VAL A 15 -14.47 -4.05 1.48
N ALA A 16 -15.09 -4.36 0.34
CA ALA A 16 -16.53 -4.58 0.28
C ALA A 16 -16.97 -5.77 1.13
N LEU A 17 -16.22 -6.88 1.11
CA LEU A 17 -16.50 -8.07 1.92
C LEU A 17 -16.35 -7.79 3.41
N GLY A 18 -15.30 -7.06 3.80
CA GLY A 18 -15.07 -6.64 5.19
C GLY A 18 -16.16 -5.69 5.70
N LEU A 19 -16.58 -4.74 4.87
CA LEU A 19 -17.67 -3.80 5.20
C LEU A 19 -19.02 -4.53 5.33
N ALA A 20 -19.32 -5.44 4.40
CA ALA A 20 -20.55 -6.25 4.43
C ALA A 20 -20.59 -7.16 5.66
N LEU A 21 -19.47 -7.79 6.02
CA LEU A 21 -19.37 -8.63 7.22
C LEU A 21 -19.56 -7.80 8.50
N CYS A 22 -18.97 -6.59 8.57
CA CYS A 22 -19.17 -5.68 9.70
C CYS A 22 -20.64 -5.26 9.84
N LEU A 23 -21.29 -4.89 8.73
CA LEU A 23 -22.72 -4.54 8.73
C LEU A 23 -23.57 -5.72 9.20
N ALA A 24 -23.30 -6.93 8.71
CA ALA A 24 -24.04 -8.14 9.09
C ALA A 24 -23.89 -8.46 10.60
N LEU A 25 -22.68 -8.29 11.16
CA LEU A 25 -22.42 -8.49 12.58
C LEU A 25 -23.05 -7.38 13.44
N ALA A 26 -23.05 -6.13 12.96
CA ALA A 26 -23.70 -5.01 13.64
C ALA A 26 -25.21 -5.21 13.76
N ILE A 27 -25.84 -5.73 12.70
CA ILE A 27 -27.28 -6.03 12.68
C ILE A 27 -27.63 -7.23 13.59
N ARG A 28 -26.76 -8.25 13.66
CA ARG A 28 -27.03 -9.47 14.44
C ARG A 28 -26.95 -9.28 15.95
N GLU A 29 -25.94 -8.55 16.43
CA GLU A 29 -25.59 -8.57 17.86
C GLU A 29 -26.09 -7.33 18.64
N GLY A 30 -26.82 -6.41 18.00
CA GLY A 30 -27.19 -5.14 18.64
C GLY A 30 -25.94 -4.39 19.10
N LEU A 31 -24.94 -4.34 18.22
CA LEU A 31 -23.58 -3.94 18.55
C LEU A 31 -23.55 -2.50 19.07
N ASP A 32 -23.09 -2.31 20.30
CA ASP A 32 -22.92 -0.99 20.91
C ASP A 32 -22.08 -0.11 19.97
N VAL A 33 -22.44 1.17 19.84
CA VAL A 33 -21.88 2.10 18.84
C VAL A 33 -20.36 2.13 18.93
N ARG A 34 -19.81 2.01 20.14
CA ARG A 34 -18.37 1.92 20.41
C ARG A 34 -17.72 0.68 19.77
N GLY A 35 -18.39 -0.46 19.83
CA GLY A 35 -17.92 -1.71 19.21
C GLY A 35 -17.92 -1.61 17.69
N ALA A 36 -19.00 -1.06 17.10
CA ALA A 36 -19.10 -0.85 15.66
C ALA A 36 -18.01 0.09 15.13
N VAL A 37 -17.77 1.21 15.80
CA VAL A 37 -16.72 2.17 15.43
C VAL A 37 -15.34 1.53 15.51
N THR A 38 -15.05 0.78 16.57
CA THR A 38 -13.74 0.12 16.76
C THR A 38 -13.47 -0.90 15.64
N LEU A 39 -14.48 -1.68 15.24
CA LEU A 39 -14.36 -2.66 14.16
C LEU A 39 -14.10 -2.01 12.81
N VAL A 40 -14.82 -0.92 12.50
CA VAL A 40 -14.60 -0.15 11.26
C VAL A 40 -13.16 0.39 11.22
N PHE A 41 -12.64 0.92 12.33
CA PHE A 41 -11.27 1.40 12.38
C PHE A 41 -10.25 0.29 12.15
N ILE A 42 -10.41 -0.86 12.81
CA ILE A 42 -9.50 -2.01 12.64
C ILE A 42 -9.47 -2.49 11.19
N VAL A 43 -10.63 -2.64 10.56
CA VAL A 43 -10.71 -3.07 9.15
C VAL A 43 -10.08 -2.02 8.23
N THR A 44 -10.37 -0.74 8.44
CA THR A 44 -9.83 0.35 7.61
C THR A 44 -8.31 0.43 7.70
N PHE A 45 -7.75 0.45 8.91
CA PHE A 45 -6.30 0.50 9.12
C PHE A 45 -5.62 -0.79 8.65
N GLY A 46 -6.22 -1.96 8.86
CA GLY A 46 -5.70 -3.24 8.41
C GLY A 46 -5.56 -3.30 6.89
N VAL A 47 -6.56 -2.83 6.15
CA VAL A 47 -6.50 -2.77 4.68
C VAL A 47 -5.42 -1.79 4.20
N LEU A 48 -5.32 -0.61 4.82
CA LEU A 48 -4.28 0.38 4.48
C LEU A 48 -2.87 -0.18 4.70
N ALA A 49 -2.62 -0.77 5.88
CA ALA A 49 -1.33 -1.38 6.21
C ALA A 49 -0.97 -2.50 5.24
N PHE A 50 -1.93 -3.37 4.92
CA PHE A 50 -1.72 -4.46 3.98
C PHE A 50 -1.42 -3.97 2.55
N GLY A 51 -2.08 -2.90 2.11
CA GLY A 51 -1.80 -2.25 0.82
C GLY A 51 -0.37 -1.70 0.73
N VAL A 52 0.12 -1.09 1.81
CA VAL A 52 1.50 -0.59 1.91
C VAL A 52 2.50 -1.74 1.89
N ILE A 53 2.28 -2.80 2.66
CA ILE A 53 3.17 -3.98 2.72
C ILE A 53 3.24 -4.69 1.37
N ARG A 54 2.10 -4.85 0.67
CA ARG A 54 2.14 -5.44 -0.68
C ARG A 54 2.84 -4.54 -1.69
N LYS A 55 2.63 -3.22 -1.61
CA LYS A 55 3.31 -2.27 -2.49
C LYS A 55 4.83 -2.28 -2.26
N SER A 56 5.29 -2.37 -1.02
CA SER A 56 6.72 -2.50 -0.72
C SER A 56 7.28 -3.84 -1.21
N ALA A 57 6.53 -4.94 -1.07
CA ALA A 57 6.94 -6.26 -1.56
C ALA A 57 7.05 -6.35 -3.10
N THR A 58 6.32 -5.53 -3.86
CA THR A 58 6.42 -5.50 -5.34
C THR A 58 7.72 -4.86 -5.88
N GLY A 59 8.64 -4.43 -5.02
CA GLY A 59 9.96 -3.97 -5.46
C GLY A 59 9.95 -2.71 -6.33
N ARG A 60 8.84 -1.96 -6.39
CA ARG A 60 8.77 -0.67 -7.10
C ARG A 60 9.56 0.45 -6.43
N VAL A 61 10.05 0.21 -5.21
CA VAL A 61 11.08 1.03 -4.56
C VAL A 61 12.44 0.36 -4.80
N GLN A 62 12.77 0.09 -6.07
CA GLN A 62 14.12 -0.31 -6.42
C GLN A 62 14.95 0.97 -6.50
N PRO A 63 15.93 1.17 -5.60
CA PRO A 63 16.84 2.29 -5.70
C PRO A 63 17.64 2.15 -7.01
N ALA A 64 17.70 3.23 -7.79
CA ALA A 64 18.58 3.27 -8.95
C ALA A 64 20.03 3.30 -8.47
N ARG A 65 20.93 2.60 -9.17
CA ARG A 65 22.36 2.72 -8.93
C ARG A 65 22.95 3.74 -9.87
N CYS A 66 23.79 4.62 -9.34
CA CYS A 66 24.56 5.55 -10.15
C CYS A 66 25.53 4.78 -11.06
N PRO A 67 25.57 5.03 -12.39
CA PRO A 67 26.52 4.38 -13.27
C PRO A 67 27.97 4.77 -12.97
N ALA A 68 28.21 5.98 -12.45
CA ALA A 68 29.55 6.49 -12.18
C ALA A 68 30.17 5.94 -10.88
N CYS A 69 29.38 5.79 -9.81
CA CYS A 69 29.90 5.42 -8.48
C CYS A 69 29.24 4.20 -7.85
N SER A 70 28.31 3.54 -8.55
CA SER A 70 27.47 2.43 -8.06
C SER A 70 26.63 2.72 -6.82
N GLY A 71 26.60 3.98 -6.37
CA GLY A 71 25.87 4.42 -5.18
C GLY A 71 24.35 4.30 -5.35
N LEU A 72 23.67 3.92 -4.28
CA LEU A 72 22.21 3.79 -4.22
C LEU A 72 21.56 5.17 -4.18
N ASN A 73 20.71 5.46 -5.16
CA ASN A 73 19.99 6.72 -5.25
C ASN A 73 18.49 6.52 -5.51
N SER A 74 17.71 7.58 -5.28
CA SER A 74 16.30 7.58 -5.67
C SER A 74 16.21 7.47 -7.19
N PRO A 75 15.31 6.63 -7.74
CA PRO A 75 15.19 6.42 -9.18
C PRO A 75 14.77 7.67 -9.97
N ASN A 76 14.24 8.70 -9.29
CA ASN A 76 13.84 9.96 -9.92
C ASN A 76 14.72 11.15 -9.48
N ALA A 77 15.93 10.89 -8.96
CA ALA A 77 16.84 11.95 -8.55
C ALA A 77 17.59 12.52 -9.78
N PRO A 78 17.62 13.85 -9.95
CA PRO A 78 18.31 14.48 -11.08
C PRO A 78 19.84 14.40 -10.98
N TYR A 79 20.39 14.20 -9.78
CA TYR A 79 21.82 14.06 -9.51
C TYR A 79 22.10 13.00 -8.44
N CYS A 80 23.31 12.47 -8.43
CA CYS A 80 23.76 11.49 -7.46
C CYS A 80 24.18 12.14 -6.16
N LYS A 81 23.55 11.76 -5.04
CA LYS A 81 23.93 12.24 -3.70
C LYS A 81 25.34 11.83 -3.23
N HIS A 82 25.96 10.83 -3.87
CA HIS A 82 27.27 10.31 -3.48
C HIS A 82 28.42 10.96 -4.25
N CYS A 83 28.28 11.11 -5.57
CA CYS A 83 29.35 11.62 -6.43
C CYS A 83 29.01 12.95 -7.15
N GLY A 84 27.78 13.46 -7.02
CA GLY A 84 27.34 14.67 -7.69
C GLY A 84 27.07 14.52 -9.20
N ALA A 85 27.28 13.34 -9.79
CA ALA A 85 27.03 13.11 -11.21
C ALA A 85 25.55 13.30 -11.56
N HIS A 86 25.29 13.99 -12.67
CA HIS A 86 23.94 14.11 -13.22
C HIS A 86 23.49 12.78 -13.84
N PHE A 87 22.25 12.39 -13.58
CA PHE A 87 21.58 11.36 -14.36
C PHE A 87 21.03 12.07 -15.59
N GLU A 88 21.86 12.27 -16.59
CA GLU A 88 21.41 12.87 -17.86
C GLU A 88 20.29 12.00 -18.45
N GLY A 89 19.20 12.68 -18.83
CA GLY A 89 17.87 12.11 -19.09
C GLY A 89 17.72 11.31 -20.37
#